data_AF-A0A927NBL0-F1
#
_entry.id   AF-A0A927NBL0-F1
#
_cell.length_a   1.000
_cell.length_b   1.000
_cell.length_c   1.000
_cell.angle_alpha   90.00
_cell.angle_beta   90.00
_cell.angle_gamma   90.00
#
_symmetry.space_group_name_H-M   'P 1'
#
loop_
_entity.id
_entity.type
_entity.pdbx_description
1 polymer ?
#
loop_
_entity_poly.entity_id
_entity_poly.type
_entity_poly.pdbx_seq_one_letter_code
_entity_poly.pdbx_strand_id
1 'polypeptide(L)'
;MNTAKFIFKVFDIFVLVLGCLFWLLSEIVKNAFGWFNFAFAVVLICGLWGISSIIQGAILKEKVVVKRARLIIGGVFLVVSASSLIWAINLPGNIVLPLICLIVALALFAGLFISGGKKWDLADNEKEGYKNYYERKAEEEQKKAEEKSANE
;
A
#
# COMPACT_ATOMS: atom_id res chain seq x y z
N MET A 1 4.58 -19.48 -4.30
CA MET A 1 4.12 -18.21 -3.69
C MET A 1 5.00 -17.92 -2.49
N ASN A 2 5.57 -16.72 -2.36
CA ASN A 2 6.45 -16.39 -1.22
C ASN A 2 5.64 -16.44 0.09
N THR A 3 6.09 -17.19 1.09
CA THR A 3 5.37 -17.46 2.35
C THR A 3 4.94 -16.18 3.05
N ALA A 4 5.80 -15.16 3.06
CA ALA A 4 5.48 -13.85 3.62
C ALA A 4 4.30 -13.18 2.90
N LYS A 5 4.26 -13.23 1.55
CA LYS A 5 3.14 -12.65 0.77
C LYS A 5 1.82 -13.36 1.06
N PHE A 6 1.87 -14.67 1.29
CA PHE A 6 0.67 -15.42 1.65
C PHE A 6 0.16 -15.03 3.03
N ILE A 7 1.05 -14.95 4.03
CA ILE A 7 0.70 -14.54 5.40
C ILE A 7 0.04 -13.16 5.40
N PHE A 8 0.61 -12.18 4.69
CA PHE A 8 0.03 -10.84 4.62
C PHE A 8 -1.36 -10.83 3.97
N LYS A 9 -1.59 -11.59 2.90
CA LYS A 9 -2.92 -11.69 2.29
C LYS A 9 -3.94 -12.30 3.24
N VAL A 10 -3.57 -13.37 3.95
CA VAL A 10 -4.45 -14.02 4.94
C VAL A 10 -4.74 -13.05 6.08
N PHE A 11 -3.73 -12.33 6.56
CA PHE A 11 -3.88 -11.29 7.59
C PHE A 11 -4.84 -10.19 7.15
N ASP A 12 -4.64 -9.61 5.96
CA ASP A 12 -5.49 -8.52 5.44
C ASP A 12 -6.96 -8.95 5.31
N ILE A 13 -7.21 -10.18 4.81
CA ILE A 13 -8.56 -10.75 4.73
C ILE A 13 -9.15 -10.97 6.12
N PHE A 14 -8.35 -11.51 7.05
CA PHE A 14 -8.80 -11.78 8.41
C PHE A 14 -9.16 -10.50 9.16
N VAL A 15 -8.36 -9.44 9.00
CA VAL A 15 -8.64 -8.09 9.53
C VAL A 15 -9.98 -7.57 9.01
N LEU A 16 -10.23 -7.70 7.70
CA LEU A 16 -11.49 -7.28 7.09
C LEU A 16 -12.68 -8.04 7.67
N VAL A 17 -12.57 -9.37 7.74
CA VAL A 17 -13.62 -10.24 8.33
C VAL A 17 -13.88 -9.88 9.79
N LEU A 18 -12.83 -9.71 10.60
CA LEU A 18 -12.98 -9.34 12.01
C LEU A 18 -13.63 -7.97 12.19
N GLY A 19 -13.23 -6.97 11.39
CA GLY A 19 -13.84 -5.64 11.44
C GLY A 19 -15.34 -5.68 11.15
N CYS A 20 -15.74 -6.42 10.11
CA CYS A 20 -17.15 -6.63 9.78
C CYS A 20 -17.90 -7.42 10.86
N LEU A 21 -17.29 -8.48 11.40
CA LEU A 21 -17.89 -9.29 12.45
C LEU A 21 -18.13 -8.47 13.72
N PHE A 22 -17.15 -7.68 14.18
CA PHE A 22 -17.34 -6.85 15.37
C PHE A 22 -18.38 -5.75 15.16
N TRP A 23 -18.45 -5.18 13.96
CA TRP A 23 -19.50 -4.22 13.66
C TRP A 23 -20.89 -4.87 13.69
N LEU A 24 -21.05 -6.05 13.08
CA LEU A 24 -22.28 -6.83 13.16
C LEU A 24 -22.65 -7.18 14.62
N LEU A 25 -21.65 -7.60 15.41
CA LEU A 25 -21.85 -7.94 16.81
C LEU A 25 -22.28 -6.74 17.65
N SER A 26 -21.83 -5.54 17.30
CA SER A 26 -22.28 -4.28 17.93
C SER A 26 -23.77 -4.05 17.75
N GLU A 27 -24.31 -4.37 16.57
CA GLU A 27 -25.74 -4.18 16.31
C GLU A 27 -26.62 -5.24 16.97
N ILE A 28 -26.12 -6.48 17.09
CA ILE A 28 -26.86 -7.61 17.67
C ILE A 28 -26.78 -7.60 19.21
N VAL A 29 -25.58 -7.39 19.76
CA VAL A 29 -25.30 -7.50 21.21
C VAL A 29 -24.88 -6.14 21.76
N LYS A 30 -25.79 -5.17 21.67
CA LYS A 30 -25.56 -3.77 22.08
C LYS A 30 -25.07 -3.63 23.52
N ASN A 31 -25.51 -4.51 24.43
CA ASN A 31 -25.08 -4.48 25.83
C ASN A 31 -23.58 -4.79 26.03
N ALA A 32 -22.96 -5.57 25.15
CA ALA A 32 -21.55 -5.94 25.25
C ALA A 32 -20.67 -5.18 24.25
N PHE A 33 -21.19 -4.88 23.05
CA PHE A 33 -20.43 -4.31 21.93
C PHE A 33 -20.95 -2.95 21.45
N GLY A 34 -21.91 -2.31 22.14
CA GLY A 34 -22.49 -1.03 21.73
C GLY A 34 -21.50 0.14 21.65
N TRP A 35 -20.31 0.01 22.24
CA TRP A 35 -19.22 0.98 22.10
C TRP A 35 -18.51 0.89 20.73
N PHE A 36 -18.61 -0.24 20.02
CA PHE A 36 -17.95 -0.48 18.73
C PHE A 36 -18.84 -0.04 17.56
N ASN A 37 -18.85 1.26 17.26
CA ASN A 37 -19.60 1.80 16.13
C ASN A 37 -18.89 1.59 14.77
N PHE A 38 -19.53 1.99 13.68
CA PHE A 38 -18.98 1.90 12.32
C PHE A 38 -17.60 2.58 12.20
N ALA A 39 -17.37 3.70 12.88
CA ALA A 39 -16.09 4.38 12.81
C ALA A 39 -14.97 3.57 13.46
N PHE A 40 -15.23 2.84 14.56
CA PHE A 40 -14.26 1.89 15.11
C PHE A 40 -13.96 0.72 14.16
N ALA A 41 -14.95 0.26 13.38
CA ALA A 41 -14.73 -0.75 12.35
C ALA A 41 -13.78 -0.23 11.26
N VAL A 42 -14.01 1.01 10.78
CA VAL A 42 -13.13 1.67 9.80
C VAL A 42 -11.73 1.88 10.35
N VAL A 43 -11.59 2.30 11.62
CA VAL A 43 -10.29 2.43 12.31
C VAL A 43 -9.55 1.11 12.31
N LEU A 44 -10.22 0.01 12.70
CA LEU A 44 -9.59 -1.30 12.78
C LEU A 44 -9.10 -1.77 11.41
N ILE A 45 -9.97 -1.71 10.40
CA ILE A 45 -9.66 -2.19 9.06
C ILE A 45 -8.58 -1.32 8.41
N CYS A 46 -8.80 -0.01 8.32
CA CYS A 46 -7.84 0.89 7.67
C CYS A 46 -6.53 1.00 8.47
N GLY A 47 -6.58 1.00 9.79
CA GLY A 47 -5.40 1.06 10.64
C GLY A 47 -4.50 -0.15 10.43
N LEU A 48 -5.03 -1.36 10.62
CA LEU A 48 -4.26 -2.60 10.48
C LEU A 48 -3.82 -2.84 9.03
N TRP A 49 -4.68 -2.56 8.05
CA TRP A 49 -4.34 -2.71 6.64
C TRP A 49 -3.31 -1.68 6.17
N GLY A 50 -3.38 -0.45 6.71
CA GLY A 50 -2.39 0.60 6.49
C GLY A 50 -1.00 0.20 6.99
N ILE A 51 -0.93 -0.30 8.22
CA ILE A 51 0.31 -0.83 8.81
C ILE A 51 0.83 -2.03 8.00
N SER A 52 -0.05 -2.99 7.69
CA SER A 52 0.30 -4.15 6.86
C SER A 52 0.90 -3.73 5.52
N SER A 53 0.30 -2.75 4.84
CA SER A 53 0.80 -2.23 3.56
C SER A 53 2.19 -1.63 3.67
N ILE A 54 2.48 -0.86 4.73
CA ILE A 54 3.81 -0.28 4.97
C ILE A 54 4.85 -1.38 5.22
N ILE A 55 4.54 -2.35 6.08
CA ILE A 55 5.42 -3.48 6.40
C ILE A 55 5.69 -4.30 5.13
N GLN A 56 4.66 -4.56 4.32
CA GLN A 56 4.78 -5.23 3.04
C GLN A 56 5.70 -4.48 2.08
N GLY A 57 5.64 -3.14 2.05
CA GLY A 57 6.56 -2.31 1.26
C GLY A 57 8.02 -2.39 1.73
N ALA A 58 8.24 -2.61 3.03
CA ALA A 58 9.57 -2.75 3.62
C ALA A 58 10.18 -4.15 3.46
N ILE A 59 9.41 -5.20 3.73
CA ILE A 59 9.92 -6.58 3.82
C ILE A 59 9.93 -7.29 2.46
N LEU A 60 8.90 -7.07 1.63
CA LEU A 60 8.75 -7.85 0.42
C LEU A 60 9.70 -7.35 -0.67
N LYS A 61 10.45 -8.28 -1.25
CA LYS A 61 11.27 -8.03 -2.44
C LYS A 61 10.34 -7.83 -3.64
N GLU A 62 10.08 -6.56 -3.94
CA GLU A 62 9.26 -6.11 -5.05
C GLU A 62 9.92 -4.93 -5.77
N LYS A 63 9.45 -4.65 -6.99
CA LYS A 63 9.90 -3.49 -7.78
C LYS A 63 9.67 -2.19 -6.99
N VAL A 64 10.56 -1.21 -7.18
CA VAL A 64 10.53 0.08 -6.47
C VAL A 64 9.17 0.77 -6.60
N VAL A 65 8.54 0.69 -7.77
CA VAL A 65 7.20 1.25 -8.02
C VAL A 65 6.15 0.63 -7.09
N VAL A 66 6.15 -0.69 -6.93
CA VAL A 66 5.18 -1.40 -6.09
C VAL A 66 5.41 -1.12 -4.61
N LYS A 67 6.68 -1.03 -4.19
CA LYS A 67 7.02 -0.59 -2.82
C LYS A 67 6.48 0.80 -2.51
N ARG A 68 6.70 1.77 -3.41
CA ARG A 68 6.18 3.14 -3.26
C ARG A 68 4.66 3.17 -3.21
N ALA A 69 4.00 2.43 -4.11
CA ALA A 69 2.53 2.33 -4.11
C ALA A 69 2.01 1.81 -2.76
N ARG A 70 2.62 0.75 -2.21
CA ARG A 70 2.23 0.21 -0.90
C ARG A 70 2.43 1.18 0.25
N LEU A 71 3.51 1.97 0.24
CA LEU A 71 3.76 2.98 1.27
C LEU A 71 2.74 4.12 1.20
N ILE A 72 2.38 4.57 -0.02
CA ILE A 72 1.36 5.60 -0.23
C ILE A 72 -0.02 5.07 0.20
N ILE A 73 -0.41 3.89 -0.27
CA ILE A 73 -1.69 3.25 0.10
C ILE A 73 -1.76 3.08 1.62
N GLY A 74 -0.68 2.60 2.24
CA GLY A 74 -0.60 2.45 3.69
C GLY A 74 -0.76 3.77 4.44
N GLY A 75 -0.08 4.83 3.99
CA GLY A 75 -0.21 6.17 4.55
C GLY A 75 -1.64 6.73 4.42
N VAL A 76 -2.28 6.57 3.26
CA VAL A 76 -3.67 7.00 3.03
C VAL A 76 -4.62 6.28 3.99
N PHE A 77 -4.49 4.96 4.13
CA PHE A 77 -5.31 4.19 5.06
C PHE A 77 -5.10 4.61 6.52
N LEU A 78 -3.88 4.94 6.93
CA LEU A 78 -3.61 5.47 8.27
C LEU A 78 -4.26 6.84 8.50
N VAL A 79 -4.28 7.73 7.50
CA VAL A 79 -4.98 9.02 7.59
C VAL A 79 -6.49 8.81 7.72
N VAL A 80 -7.07 7.90 6.94
CA VAL A 80 -8.50 7.53 7.05
C VAL A 80 -8.79 6.96 8.43
N SER A 81 -7.94 6.06 8.93
CA SER A 81 -8.06 5.48 10.27
C SER A 81 -8.03 6.56 11.35
N ALA A 82 -7.08 7.48 11.32
CA ALA A 82 -6.99 8.55 12.31
C ALA A 82 -8.20 9.49 12.25
N SER A 83 -8.66 9.84 11.04
CA SER A 83 -9.85 10.67 10.85
C SER A 83 -11.12 10.00 11.40
N SER A 84 -11.26 8.69 11.18
CA SER A 84 -12.36 7.90 11.72
C SER A 84 -12.29 7.81 13.26
N LEU A 85 -11.09 7.68 13.82
CA LEU A 85 -10.89 7.65 15.27
C LEU A 85 -11.27 8.97 15.94
N ILE A 86 -10.91 10.09 15.32
CA ILE A 86 -11.29 11.43 15.78
C ILE A 86 -12.81 11.55 15.87
N TRP A 87 -13.53 11.05 14.86
CA TRP A 87 -14.99 11.09 14.84
C TRP A 87 -15.59 10.14 15.89
N ALA A 88 -15.02 8.95 16.05
CA ALA A 88 -15.48 7.97 17.05
C ALA A 88 -15.32 8.46 18.50
N ILE A 89 -14.25 9.18 18.81
CA ILE A 89 -13.93 9.65 20.18
C ILE A 89 -14.38 11.10 20.41
N ASN A 90 -14.84 11.78 19.36
CA ASN A 90 -15.23 13.20 19.39
C ASN A 90 -14.10 14.11 19.90
N LEU A 91 -12.89 13.91 19.35
CA LEU A 91 -11.70 14.65 19.75
C LEU A 91 -11.83 16.15 19.42
N PRO A 92 -11.22 17.06 20.21
CA PRO A 92 -11.31 18.48 19.95
C PRO A 92 -10.56 18.84 18.65
N GLY A 93 -11.19 19.70 17.85
CA GLY A 93 -10.75 20.01 16.48
C GLY A 93 -9.33 20.59 16.36
N ASN A 94 -8.81 21.18 17.43
CA ASN A 94 -7.46 21.73 17.48
C ASN A 94 -6.34 20.67 17.40
N ILE A 95 -6.61 19.41 17.78
CA ILE A 95 -5.63 18.32 17.76
C ILE A 95 -5.65 17.55 16.42
N VAL A 96 -6.74 17.65 15.66
CA VAL A 96 -6.99 16.88 14.43
C VAL A 96 -5.92 17.10 13.38
N LEU A 97 -5.67 18.36 13.04
CA LEU A 97 -4.74 18.73 11.96
C LEU A 97 -3.28 18.39 12.33
N PRO A 98 -2.78 18.69 13.55
CA PRO A 98 -1.48 18.21 14.02
C PRO A 98 -1.29 16.68 13.92
N LEU A 99 -2.31 15.90 14.30
CA LEU A 99 -2.24 14.43 14.24
C LEU A 99 -2.11 13.93 12.81
N ILE A 100 -2.90 14.46 11.88
CA ILE A 100 -2.82 14.10 10.46
C ILE A 100 -1.45 14.48 9.89
N CYS A 101 -0.95 15.68 10.17
CA CYS A 101 0.38 16.12 9.75
C CYS A 101 1.48 15.17 10.26
N LEU A 102 1.39 14.72 11.52
CA LEU A 102 2.33 13.75 12.08
C LEU A 102 2.32 12.42 11.32
N ILE A 103 1.14 11.88 11.01
CA ILE A 103 0.99 10.62 10.26
C ILE A 103 1.57 10.76 8.85
N VAL A 104 1.24 11.86 8.16
CA VAL A 104 1.77 12.14 6.82
C VAL A 104 3.29 12.28 6.87
N ALA A 105 3.84 12.99 7.85
CA ALA A 105 5.28 13.14 8.01
C ALA A 105 5.96 11.79 8.23
N LEU A 106 5.41 10.91 9.08
CA LEU A 106 5.92 9.56 9.30
C LEU A 106 5.83 8.69 8.04
N ALA A 107 4.75 8.79 7.28
CA ALA A 107 4.59 8.04 6.02
C ALA A 107 5.59 8.52 4.96
N LEU A 108 5.81 9.83 4.83
CA LEU A 108 6.83 10.40 3.94
C LEU A 108 8.25 10.00 4.37
N PHE A 109 8.53 10.07 5.66
CA PHE A 109 9.80 9.62 6.23
C PHE A 109 10.04 8.14 5.92
N ALA A 110 9.08 7.26 6.20
CA ALA A 110 9.14 5.85 5.84
C ALA A 110 9.35 5.66 4.32
N GLY A 111 8.66 6.46 3.49
CA GLY A 111 8.83 6.52 2.04
C GLY A 111 10.28 6.75 1.61
N LEU A 112 10.95 7.75 2.18
CA LEU A 112 12.33 8.11 1.86
C LEU A 112 13.32 7.01 2.24
N PHE A 113 13.19 6.43 3.44
CA PHE A 113 14.12 5.40 3.93
C PHE A 113 13.90 4.04 3.27
N ILE A 114 12.64 3.63 3.05
CA ILE A 114 12.31 2.31 2.50
C ILE A 114 12.53 2.28 0.97
N SER A 115 12.26 3.39 0.27
CA SER A 115 12.44 3.46 -1.19
C SER A 115 13.80 4.00 -1.64
N GLY A 116 14.64 4.48 -0.70
CA GLY A 116 15.97 5.05 -0.97
C GLY A 116 17.10 4.04 -1.23
N GLY A 117 16.81 2.74 -1.21
CA GLY A 117 17.82 1.68 -1.37
C GLY A 117 18.33 1.51 -2.81
N LYS A 118 19.58 1.95 -3.05
CA LYS A 118 20.54 1.56 -4.11
C LYS A 118 20.03 1.56 -5.56
N LYS A 119 19.95 2.74 -6.18
CA LYS A 119 19.96 2.85 -7.66
C LYS A 119 21.28 2.39 -8.31
N TRP A 120 22.36 2.34 -7.53
CA TRP A 120 23.73 2.12 -8.03
C TRP A 120 24.17 0.64 -8.11
N ASP A 121 23.34 -0.28 -7.61
CA ASP A 121 23.67 -1.72 -7.45
C ASP A 121 22.58 -2.61 -8.08
N LEU A 122 21.66 -2.02 -8.86
CA LEU A 122 20.66 -2.77 -9.63
C LEU A 122 21.39 -3.44 -10.81
N ALA A 123 21.17 -4.75 -10.97
CA ALA A 123 21.63 -5.48 -12.14
C ALA A 123 21.11 -4.78 -13.41
N ASP A 124 21.92 -4.73 -14.47
CA ASP A 124 21.63 -3.91 -15.66
C ASP A 124 20.26 -4.20 -16.29
N ASN A 125 19.78 -5.43 -16.14
CA ASN A 125 18.47 -5.91 -16.59
C ASN A 125 17.26 -5.36 -15.80
N GLU A 126 17.48 -4.77 -14.62
CA GLU A 126 16.43 -4.15 -13.80
C GLU A 126 16.43 -2.61 -13.90
N LYS A 127 17.32 -2.01 -14.70
CA LYS A 127 17.36 -0.56 -14.92
C LYS A 127 16.19 -0.10 -15.79
N GLU A 128 15.65 1.08 -15.47
CA GLU A 128 14.65 1.74 -16.31
C GLU A 128 15.23 1.96 -17.72
N GLY A 129 14.57 1.40 -18.73
CA GLY A 129 15.00 1.46 -20.14
C GLY A 129 15.72 0.22 -20.67
N TYR A 130 15.95 -0.82 -19.86
CA TYR A 130 16.56 -2.06 -20.35
C TYR A 130 15.58 -2.86 -21.21
N LYS A 131 15.84 -2.94 -22.52
CA LYS A 131 15.05 -3.76 -23.45
C LYS A 131 15.46 -5.23 -23.36
N ASN A 132 14.49 -6.09 -23.10
CA ASN A 132 14.70 -7.53 -23.11
C ASN A 132 15.13 -8.04 -24.50
N TYR A 133 15.77 -9.21 -24.57
CA TYR A 133 16.24 -9.80 -25.83
C TYR A 133 15.12 -9.87 -26.89
N TYR A 134 13.92 -10.26 -26.46
CA TYR A 134 12.74 -10.34 -27.32
C TYR A 134 12.28 -8.97 -27.83
N GLU A 135 12.37 -7.93 -27.01
CA GLU A 135 12.01 -6.56 -27.40
C GLU A 135 13.04 -6.00 -28.40
N ARG A 136 14.33 -6.28 -28.20
CA ARG A 136 15.39 -5.92 -29.15
C ARG A 136 15.24 -6.62 -30.50
N LYS A 137 14.89 -7.91 -30.49
CA LYS A 137 14.64 -8.68 -31.71
C LYS A 137 13.42 -8.19 -32.48
N ALA A 138 12.33 -7.87 -31.80
CA ALA A 138 11.14 -7.31 -32.42
C ALA A 138 11.41 -5.94 -33.07
N GLU A 139 12.21 -5.07 -32.45
CA GLU A 139 12.62 -3.80 -33.05
C GLU A 139 13.55 -3.97 -34.26
N GLU A 140 14.47 -4.94 -34.23
CA GLU A 140 15.31 -5.26 -35.38
C GLU A 140 14.49 -5.77 -36.57
N GLU A 141 13.46 -6.58 -36.31
CA GLU A 141 12.57 -7.08 -37.36
C GLU A 141 11.68 -5.97 -37.94
N GLN A 142 11.17 -5.07 -37.09
CA GLN A 142 10.40 -3.91 -37.53
C GLN A 142 11.26 -2.96 -38.38
N LYS A 143 12.49 -2.66 -37.95
CA LYS A 143 13.42 -1.83 -38.75
C LYS A 143 13.75 -2.47 -40.09
N LYS A 144 13.97 -3.78 -40.14
CA LYS A 144 14.21 -4.49 -41.41
C LYS A 144 12.99 -4.51 -42.32
N ALA A 145 11.78 -4.49 -41.78
CA ALA A 145 10.56 -4.39 -42.56
C ALA A 145 10.34 -2.97 -43.10
N GLU A 146 10.64 -1.94 -42.30
CA GLU A 146 10.61 -0.53 -42.72
C GLU A 146 11.69 -0.23 -43.79
N GLU A 147 12.91 -0.74 -43.64
CA GLU A 147 13.98 -0.58 -44.64
C GLU A 147 13.69 -1.31 -45.96
N LYS A 148 12.96 -2.43 -45.91
CA LYS A 148 12.51 -3.12 -47.13
C LYS A 148 11.38 -2.37 -47.84
N SER A 149 10.41 -1.85 -47.09
CA SER A 149 9.30 -1.09 -47.66
C SER A 149 9.69 0.32 -48.13
N ALA A 150 10.79 0.88 -47.63
CA ALA A 150 11.34 2.15 -48.11
C ALA A 150 12.25 2.02 -49.35
N ASN A 151 12.68 0.80 -49.70
CA ASN A 151 13.52 0.50 -50.87
C ASN A 151 12.76 -0.19 -52.02
N GLU A 152 11.45 -0.39 -51.88
CA GLU A 152 10.50 -0.77 -52.95
C GLU A 152 9.77 0.46 -53.48
#